data_AF-A0A2M7U8Z4-F1
#
_entry.id   AF-A0A2M7U8Z4-F1
#
_cell.length_a   1.000
_cell.length_b   1.000
_cell.length_c   1.000
_cell.angle_alpha   90.00
_cell.angle_beta   90.00
_cell.angle_gamma   90.00
#
_symmetry.space_group_name_H-M   'P 1'
#
loop_
_entity.id
_entity.type
_entity.pdbx_description
1 polymer ?
#
loop_
_entity_poly.entity_id
_entity_poly.type
_entity_poly.pdbx_seq_one_letter_code
_entity_poly.pdbx_strand_id
1 'polypeptide(L)'
;MAKIKRKSAVEKVEPVVQPQVNYSQPNNNILYVMMGVITLFLIFMTVKMFSLEKKINSGATGSAPVAQQESVISVPNLKKYAKELKLNTGKFNKCLDSGEKKTLVDKDTKYGSSLGVQGTPGFFINGRFLGGAFPFSAFKEIIDKEISGTGSNSCADYTESNLKSQCDETGTDQSKAFKLLAKDIDVTGMTAEGAKNAKVTIVEFSDFECPFCVRAYPTVKQILSEYKNDVRVFYKQFPLTQIHPQAEKAAEASLCAGDQGKFWEWHNKIFELEAQGQAQ
;
A
#
# COMPACT_ATOMS: atom_id res chain seq x y z
N MET A 1 -62.42 24.29 -30.74
CA MET A 1 -62.46 22.88 -31.19
C MET A 1 -61.09 22.48 -31.70
N ALA A 2 -60.49 21.39 -31.20
CA ALA A 2 -59.43 20.61 -31.88
C ALA A 2 -59.16 19.33 -31.06
N LYS A 3 -59.29 18.14 -31.67
CA LYS A 3 -58.85 16.86 -31.09
C LYS A 3 -58.07 16.10 -32.14
N ILE A 4 -56.77 15.88 -31.90
CA ILE A 4 -55.91 15.11 -32.79
C ILE A 4 -55.99 13.63 -32.39
N LYS A 5 -56.51 12.77 -33.29
CA LYS A 5 -56.47 11.31 -33.14
C LYS A 5 -55.21 10.76 -33.80
N ARG A 6 -54.38 10.02 -33.07
CA ARG A 6 -53.36 9.13 -33.65
C ARG A 6 -54.05 7.85 -34.14
N LYS A 7 -53.73 7.39 -35.36
CA LYS A 7 -54.01 6.02 -35.82
C LYS A 7 -52.74 5.19 -35.67
N SER A 8 -52.87 3.95 -35.21
CA SER A 8 -51.81 2.94 -35.29
C SER A 8 -52.16 1.98 -36.42
N ALA A 9 -51.18 1.59 -37.22
CA ALA A 9 -51.32 0.57 -38.25
C ALA A 9 -50.40 -0.62 -37.91
N VAL A 10 -50.93 -1.83 -38.04
CA VAL A 10 -50.20 -3.08 -37.84
C VAL A 10 -50.12 -3.75 -39.21
N GLU A 11 -48.91 -3.98 -39.68
CA GLU A 11 -48.65 -4.60 -40.99
C GLU A 11 -48.47 -6.11 -40.85
N LYS A 12 -48.96 -6.86 -41.84
CA LYS A 12 -49.06 -8.33 -41.80
C LYS A 12 -48.04 -8.92 -42.77
N VAL A 13 -47.20 -9.85 -42.30
CA VAL A 13 -46.13 -10.46 -43.11
C VAL A 13 -46.54 -11.86 -43.56
N GLU A 14 -46.39 -12.15 -44.85
CA GLU A 14 -46.58 -13.49 -45.43
C GLU A 14 -45.23 -14.22 -45.64
N PRO A 15 -45.21 -15.57 -45.66
CA PRO A 15 -43.97 -16.35 -45.61
C PRO A 15 -43.28 -16.53 -46.97
N VAL A 16 -41.96 -16.70 -46.91
CA VAL A 16 -41.02 -16.74 -48.04
C VAL A 16 -40.88 -18.16 -48.62
N VAL A 17 -40.75 -18.27 -49.95
CA VAL A 17 -40.27 -19.47 -50.66
C VAL A 17 -38.93 -19.15 -51.31
N GLN A 18 -37.92 -20.01 -51.14
CA GLN A 18 -36.59 -19.85 -51.76
C GLN A 18 -36.27 -20.95 -52.78
N PRO A 19 -35.59 -20.62 -53.89
CA PRO A 19 -35.22 -21.59 -54.92
C PRO A 19 -34.01 -22.44 -54.52
N GLN A 20 -33.98 -23.70 -54.96
CA GLN A 20 -32.84 -24.60 -54.77
C GLN A 20 -31.79 -24.37 -55.88
N VAL A 21 -30.54 -24.11 -55.50
CA VAL A 21 -29.41 -23.92 -56.41
C VAL A 21 -28.44 -25.08 -56.24
N ASN A 22 -28.16 -25.83 -57.30
CA ASN A 22 -27.33 -27.03 -57.24
C ASN A 22 -25.86 -26.68 -57.56
N TYR A 23 -24.97 -26.85 -56.57
CA TYR A 23 -23.54 -26.55 -56.70
C TYR A 23 -22.74 -27.80 -57.09
N SER A 24 -22.00 -27.73 -58.20
CA SER A 24 -21.02 -28.74 -58.56
C SER A 24 -19.83 -28.72 -57.59
N GLN A 25 -19.38 -29.90 -57.16
CA GLN A 25 -18.26 -30.05 -56.24
C GLN A 25 -16.92 -29.76 -56.97
N PRO A 26 -16.07 -28.85 -56.47
CA PRO A 26 -14.74 -28.61 -57.04
C PRO A 26 -13.77 -29.76 -56.71
N ASN A 27 -12.74 -29.94 -57.53
CA ASN A 27 -11.73 -30.99 -57.32
C ASN A 27 -10.86 -30.72 -56.08
N ASN A 28 -11.08 -31.50 -55.02
CA ASN A 28 -10.45 -31.34 -53.70
C ASN A 28 -8.92 -31.52 -53.67
N ASN A 29 -8.30 -32.00 -54.75
CA ASN A 29 -6.85 -32.28 -54.81
C ASN A 29 -5.99 -31.04 -54.49
N ILE A 30 -6.39 -29.85 -54.95
CA ILE A 30 -5.66 -28.59 -54.66
C ILE A 30 -5.74 -28.26 -53.17
N LEU A 31 -6.89 -28.49 -52.53
CA LEU A 31 -7.08 -28.26 -51.10
C LEU A 31 -6.20 -29.20 -50.26
N TYR A 32 -6.13 -30.48 -50.61
CA TYR A 32 -5.26 -31.43 -49.90
C TYR A 32 -3.77 -31.13 -50.07
N VAL A 33 -3.33 -30.69 -51.26
CA VAL A 33 -1.94 -30.23 -51.47
C VAL A 33 -1.64 -29.00 -50.62
N MET A 34 -2.54 -28.01 -50.57
CA MET A 34 -2.38 -26.82 -49.71
C MET A 34 -2.34 -27.18 -48.22
N MET A 35 -3.23 -28.06 -47.75
CA MET A 35 -3.24 -28.54 -46.36
C MET A 35 -1.97 -29.33 -46.01
N GLY A 36 -1.42 -30.12 -46.95
CA GLY A 36 -0.16 -30.82 -46.78
C GLY A 36 1.04 -29.88 -46.63
N VAL A 37 1.12 -28.84 -47.47
CA VAL A 37 2.17 -27.81 -47.37
C VAL A 37 2.06 -27.02 -46.05
N ILE A 38 0.83 -26.66 -45.64
CA ILE A 38 0.60 -25.94 -44.36
C ILE A 38 0.97 -26.81 -43.16
N THR A 39 0.58 -28.08 -43.13
CA THR A 39 0.95 -28.99 -42.03
C THR A 39 2.45 -29.26 -41.97
N LEU A 40 3.13 -29.43 -43.11
CA LEU A 40 4.60 -29.50 -43.16
C LEU A 40 5.26 -28.22 -42.65
N PHE A 41 4.74 -27.04 -43.01
CA PHE A 41 5.26 -25.76 -42.53
C PHE A 41 5.04 -25.55 -41.03
N LEU A 42 3.87 -25.94 -40.50
CA LEU A 42 3.58 -25.89 -39.07
C LEU A 42 4.44 -26.86 -38.27
N ILE A 43 4.69 -28.09 -38.77
CA ILE A 43 5.62 -29.05 -38.17
C ILE A 43 7.06 -28.49 -38.18
N PHE A 44 7.50 -27.90 -39.30
CA PHE A 44 8.81 -27.26 -39.38
C PHE A 44 8.94 -26.07 -38.40
N MET A 45 7.88 -25.27 -38.27
CA MET A 45 7.83 -24.13 -37.35
C MET A 45 7.82 -24.58 -35.88
N THR A 46 7.06 -25.60 -35.49
CA THR A 46 7.07 -26.13 -34.12
C THR A 46 8.39 -26.83 -33.78
N VAL A 47 9.00 -27.56 -34.71
CA VAL A 47 10.36 -28.12 -34.54
C VAL A 47 11.41 -27.01 -34.41
N LYS A 48 11.29 -25.92 -35.17
CA LYS A 48 12.13 -24.73 -34.99
C LYS A 48 11.89 -24.05 -33.64
N MET A 49 10.64 -23.93 -33.20
CA MET A 49 10.27 -23.32 -31.92
C MET A 49 10.84 -24.14 -30.75
N PHE A 50 10.66 -25.46 -30.77
CA PHE A 50 11.25 -26.38 -29.79
C PHE A 50 12.79 -26.38 -29.85
N SER A 51 13.39 -26.20 -31.03
CA SER A 51 14.85 -26.04 -31.17
C SER A 51 15.35 -24.68 -30.67
N LEU A 52 14.52 -23.62 -30.73
CA LEU A 52 14.79 -22.32 -30.13
C LEU A 52 14.65 -22.36 -28.61
N GLU A 53 13.57 -22.95 -28.09
CA GLU A 53 13.39 -23.26 -26.66
C GLU A 53 14.56 -24.08 -26.11
N LYS A 54 14.98 -25.14 -26.82
CA LYS A 54 16.16 -25.92 -26.43
C LYS A 54 17.44 -25.10 -26.47
N LYS A 55 17.65 -24.21 -27.45
CA LYS A 55 18.83 -23.31 -27.49
C LYS A 55 18.80 -22.22 -26.41
N ILE A 56 17.64 -21.73 -26.03
CA ILE A 56 17.45 -20.82 -24.89
C ILE A 56 17.80 -21.57 -23.59
N ASN A 57 17.26 -22.76 -23.41
CA ASN A 57 17.44 -23.57 -22.20
C ASN A 57 18.82 -24.26 -22.09
N SER A 58 19.52 -24.49 -23.21
CA SER A 58 20.86 -25.10 -23.24
C SER A 58 21.99 -24.12 -23.55
N GLY A 59 21.69 -22.83 -23.76
CA GLY A 59 22.66 -21.76 -24.01
C GLY A 59 22.82 -20.77 -22.85
N ALA A 60 21.97 -20.84 -21.84
CA ALA A 60 21.96 -19.94 -20.68
C ALA A 60 22.80 -20.43 -19.48
N THR A 61 23.98 -21.01 -19.72
CA THR A 61 24.98 -21.19 -18.65
C THR A 61 25.74 -19.87 -18.44
N GLY A 62 25.12 -18.90 -17.75
CA GLY A 62 25.76 -17.58 -17.61
C GLY A 62 24.98 -16.49 -16.86
N SER A 63 23.68 -16.61 -16.67
CA SER A 63 23.05 -15.91 -15.55
C SER A 63 23.38 -16.68 -14.28
N ALA A 64 24.26 -16.14 -13.44
CA ALA A 64 24.29 -16.52 -12.03
C ALA A 64 22.87 -16.46 -11.47
N PRO A 65 22.50 -17.30 -10.48
CA PRO A 65 21.24 -17.08 -9.79
C PRO A 65 21.24 -15.64 -9.30
N VAL A 66 20.25 -14.85 -9.72
CA VAL A 66 19.96 -13.58 -9.05
C VAL A 66 19.64 -14.00 -7.62
N ALA A 67 20.59 -13.76 -6.71
CA ALA A 67 20.35 -13.98 -5.30
C ALA A 67 19.09 -13.20 -4.98
N GLN A 68 18.02 -13.89 -4.57
CA GLN A 68 16.83 -13.19 -4.08
C GLN A 68 17.30 -12.37 -2.89
N GLN A 69 17.40 -11.05 -3.07
CA GLN A 69 17.93 -10.16 -2.06
C GLN A 69 17.03 -10.30 -0.83
N GLU A 70 17.57 -10.89 0.23
CA GLU A 70 16.80 -11.22 1.41
C GLU A 70 16.19 -9.94 1.97
N SER A 71 14.89 -9.94 2.25
CA SER A 71 14.20 -8.78 2.82
C SER A 71 14.96 -8.30 4.06
N VAL A 72 15.18 -6.99 4.13
CA VAL A 72 15.85 -6.33 5.25
C VAL A 72 15.14 -6.66 6.56
N ILE A 73 13.82 -6.81 6.54
CA ILE A 73 12.97 -7.18 7.69
C ILE A 73 12.58 -8.66 7.75
N SER A 74 13.34 -9.57 7.11
CA SER A 74 13.16 -11.02 7.27
C SER A 74 13.26 -11.45 8.74
N VAL A 75 12.51 -12.47 9.18
CA VAL A 75 12.56 -12.97 10.57
C VAL A 75 14.01 -13.28 11.06
N PRO A 76 14.91 -13.89 10.26
CA PRO A 76 16.33 -14.00 10.61
C PRO A 76 17.00 -12.65 10.88
N ASN A 77 16.79 -11.65 10.01
CA ASN A 77 17.33 -10.30 10.17
C ASN A 77 16.76 -9.58 11.41
N LEU A 78 15.46 -9.70 11.69
CA LEU A 78 14.85 -9.15 12.90
C LEU A 78 15.53 -9.70 14.18
N LYS A 79 15.78 -11.03 14.25
CA LYS A 79 16.49 -11.64 15.39
C LYS A 79 17.94 -11.17 15.50
N LYS A 80 18.62 -10.91 14.38
CA LYS A 80 19.95 -10.28 14.34
C LYS A 80 19.89 -8.84 14.90
N TYR A 81 18.92 -8.02 14.48
CA TYR A 81 18.79 -6.65 14.96
C TYR A 81 18.46 -6.57 16.45
N ALA A 82 17.70 -7.53 16.99
CA ALA A 82 17.47 -7.64 18.44
C ALA A 82 18.78 -7.80 19.23
N LYS A 83 19.72 -8.62 18.71
CA LYS A 83 21.06 -8.78 19.30
C LYS A 83 21.86 -7.47 19.22
N GLU A 84 21.84 -6.79 18.08
CA GLU A 84 22.55 -5.51 17.88
C GLU A 84 22.03 -4.40 18.81
N LEU A 85 20.70 -4.33 19.01
CA LEU A 85 20.05 -3.42 19.97
C LEU A 85 20.24 -3.84 21.44
N LYS A 86 20.99 -4.91 21.73
CA LYS A 86 21.22 -5.44 23.08
C LYS A 86 19.90 -5.76 23.80
N LEU A 87 18.97 -6.43 23.12
CA LEU A 87 17.79 -7.05 23.73
C LEU A 87 18.16 -8.40 24.35
N ASN A 88 17.31 -8.91 25.25
CA ASN A 88 17.38 -10.32 25.65
C ASN A 88 16.86 -11.17 24.49
N THR A 89 17.77 -11.74 23.70
CA THR A 89 17.45 -12.52 22.50
C THR A 89 16.61 -13.76 22.80
N GLY A 90 16.74 -14.37 23.97
CA GLY A 90 15.90 -15.49 24.40
C GLY A 90 14.43 -15.08 24.57
N LYS A 91 14.16 -13.97 25.27
CA LYS A 91 12.81 -13.40 25.40
C LYS A 91 12.27 -12.91 24.06
N PHE A 92 13.09 -12.19 23.30
CA PHE A 92 12.71 -11.64 22.00
C PHE A 92 12.32 -12.74 21.00
N ASN A 93 13.18 -13.76 20.83
CA ASN A 93 12.92 -14.86 19.91
C ASN A 93 11.64 -15.60 20.32
N LYS A 94 11.47 -15.92 21.62
CA LYS A 94 10.25 -16.57 22.12
C LYS A 94 8.99 -15.76 21.77
N CYS A 95 9.00 -14.46 21.98
CA CYS A 95 7.89 -13.55 21.67
C CYS A 95 7.57 -13.53 20.16
N LEU A 96 8.58 -13.38 19.30
CA LEU A 96 8.40 -13.28 17.85
C LEU A 96 7.97 -14.62 17.21
N ASP A 97 8.55 -15.72 17.70
CA ASP A 97 8.29 -17.08 17.21
C ASP A 97 6.94 -17.64 17.68
N SER A 98 6.44 -17.20 18.86
CA SER A 98 5.13 -17.63 19.36
C SER A 98 3.96 -16.98 18.63
N GLY A 99 4.17 -15.83 17.98
CA GLY A 99 3.10 -15.03 17.39
C GLY A 99 2.21 -14.32 18.43
N GLU A 100 2.65 -14.21 19.69
CA GLU A 100 1.83 -13.67 20.78
C GLU A 100 1.45 -12.19 20.61
N LYS A 101 2.16 -11.46 19.73
CA LYS A 101 1.90 -10.05 19.45
C LYS A 101 0.91 -9.84 18.31
N LYS A 102 0.63 -10.86 17.48
CA LYS A 102 -0.32 -10.77 16.37
C LYS A 102 -1.68 -10.21 16.78
N THR A 103 -2.24 -10.62 17.93
CA THR A 103 -3.52 -10.11 18.42
C THR A 103 -3.51 -8.60 18.71
N LEU A 104 -2.37 -8.04 19.13
CA LEU A 104 -2.21 -6.59 19.33
C LEU A 104 -2.07 -5.87 17.98
N VAL A 105 -1.31 -6.43 17.05
CA VAL A 105 -1.19 -5.94 15.66
C VAL A 105 -2.56 -5.91 14.99
N ASP A 106 -3.31 -7.02 15.04
CA ASP A 106 -4.67 -7.14 14.50
C ASP A 106 -5.65 -6.15 15.16
N LYS A 107 -5.48 -5.84 16.45
CA LYS A 107 -6.29 -4.85 17.17
C LYS A 107 -6.00 -3.43 16.66
N ASP A 108 -4.73 -3.08 16.51
CA ASP A 108 -4.31 -1.77 16.00
C ASP A 108 -4.76 -1.54 14.56
N THR A 109 -4.57 -2.54 13.68
CA THR A 109 -5.06 -2.49 12.29
C THR A 109 -6.58 -2.32 12.24
N LYS A 110 -7.35 -3.13 12.97
CA LYS A 110 -8.82 -3.01 13.02
C LYS A 110 -9.28 -1.66 13.56
N TYR A 111 -8.57 -1.12 14.56
CA TYR A 111 -8.87 0.21 15.11
C TYR A 111 -8.62 1.31 14.07
N GLY A 112 -7.48 1.30 13.38
CA GLY A 112 -7.20 2.22 12.27
C GLY A 112 -8.26 2.14 11.17
N SER A 113 -8.64 0.93 10.75
CA SER A 113 -9.68 0.74 9.74
C SER A 113 -11.03 1.29 10.19
N SER A 114 -11.38 1.15 11.47
CA SER A 114 -12.61 1.72 12.04
C SER A 114 -12.63 3.25 12.07
N LEU A 115 -11.45 3.87 12.15
CA LEU A 115 -11.27 5.32 12.01
C LEU A 115 -11.20 5.78 10.54
N GLY A 116 -11.18 4.86 9.56
CA GLY A 116 -11.12 5.18 8.13
C GLY A 116 -9.72 5.15 7.50
N VAL A 117 -8.68 4.71 8.23
CA VAL A 117 -7.35 4.44 7.67
C VAL A 117 -7.46 3.32 6.64
N GLN A 118 -6.99 3.57 5.43
CA GLN A 118 -7.04 2.64 4.29
C GLN A 118 -5.66 2.36 3.66
N GLY A 119 -4.62 3.02 4.15
CA GLY A 119 -3.25 2.92 3.65
C GLY A 119 -2.31 3.67 4.59
N THR A 120 -1.00 3.47 4.38
CA THR A 120 0.04 3.94 5.29
C THR A 120 1.07 4.84 4.57
N PRO A 121 1.68 5.81 5.27
CA PRO A 121 1.41 6.18 6.65
C PRO A 121 0.09 6.97 6.77
N GLY A 122 -0.66 6.76 7.84
CA GLY A 122 -1.89 7.48 8.14
C GLY A 122 -1.76 8.22 9.46
N PHE A 123 -1.78 9.54 9.45
CA PHE A 123 -1.60 10.37 10.63
C PHE A 123 -2.93 10.90 11.18
N PHE A 124 -3.03 11.06 12.49
CA PHE A 124 -4.06 11.87 13.14
C PHE A 124 -3.38 12.95 13.97
N ILE A 125 -3.58 14.22 13.61
CA ILE A 125 -3.01 15.39 14.29
C ILE A 125 -4.15 16.04 15.07
N ASN A 126 -4.14 15.93 16.41
CA ASN A 126 -5.26 16.31 17.28
C ASN A 126 -6.63 15.80 16.77
N GLY A 127 -6.64 14.57 16.24
CA GLY A 127 -7.84 13.91 15.73
C GLY A 127 -8.20 14.18 14.26
N ARG A 128 -7.51 15.12 13.59
CA ARG A 128 -7.67 15.40 12.15
C ARG A 128 -6.79 14.45 11.34
N PHE A 129 -7.38 13.71 10.40
CA PHE A 129 -6.65 12.73 9.60
C PHE A 129 -5.76 13.38 8.53
N LEU A 130 -4.58 12.83 8.26
CA LEU A 130 -3.72 13.19 7.14
C LEU A 130 -3.08 11.90 6.60
N GLY A 131 -3.56 11.43 5.44
CA GLY A 131 -3.10 10.17 4.84
C GLY A 131 -1.99 10.38 3.81
N GLY A 132 -0.81 9.80 4.04
CA GLY A 132 0.32 9.81 3.10
C GLY A 132 1.59 10.45 3.64
N ALA A 133 2.68 10.30 2.88
CA ALA A 133 4.00 10.81 3.23
C ALA A 133 4.16 12.29 2.81
N PHE A 134 3.64 13.20 3.63
CA PHE A 134 3.79 14.65 3.43
C PHE A 134 5.19 15.16 3.86
N PRO A 135 5.70 16.24 3.24
CA PRO A 135 6.95 16.88 3.65
C PRO A 135 6.78 17.62 4.99
N PHE A 136 7.90 17.94 5.64
CA PHE A 136 7.88 18.65 6.92
C PHE A 136 7.11 19.98 6.91
N SER A 137 7.16 20.76 5.82
CA SER A 137 6.47 22.05 5.72
C SER A 137 4.95 21.94 5.93
N ALA A 138 4.34 20.89 5.39
CA ALA A 138 2.94 20.56 5.58
C ALA A 138 2.58 20.33 7.06
N PHE A 139 3.34 19.44 7.72
CA PHE A 139 3.15 19.17 9.15
C PHE A 139 3.42 20.41 10.00
N LYS A 140 4.44 21.20 9.65
CA LYS A 140 4.77 22.46 10.33
C LYS A 140 3.58 23.41 10.32
N GLU A 141 2.96 23.66 9.17
CA GLU A 141 1.80 24.56 9.12
C GLU A 141 0.64 24.06 10.00
N ILE A 142 0.36 22.76 9.97
CA ILE A 142 -0.71 22.16 10.80
C ILE A 142 -0.38 22.27 12.29
N ILE A 143 0.85 21.94 12.69
CA ILE A 143 1.30 21.98 14.08
C ILE A 143 1.28 23.42 14.61
N ASP A 144 1.78 24.40 13.85
CA ASP A 144 1.75 25.81 14.25
C ASP A 144 0.30 26.33 14.42
N LYS A 145 -0.61 25.93 13.51
CA LYS A 145 -2.05 26.24 13.61
C LYS A 145 -2.68 25.57 14.83
N GLU A 146 -2.40 24.31 15.11
CA GLU A 146 -2.90 23.62 16.31
C GLU A 146 -2.36 24.24 17.61
N ILE A 147 -1.06 24.57 17.68
CA ILE A 147 -0.43 25.23 18.85
C ILE A 147 -1.04 26.62 19.11
N SER A 148 -1.40 27.35 18.05
CA SER A 148 -2.05 28.68 18.15
C SER A 148 -3.58 28.63 18.32
N GLY A 149 -4.20 27.43 18.25
CA GLY A 149 -5.66 27.27 18.36
C GLY A 149 -6.44 27.63 17.08
N THR A 150 -5.81 27.55 15.90
CA THR A 150 -6.34 28.04 14.61
C THR A 150 -6.53 26.98 13.49
N GLY A 151 -6.47 25.67 13.78
CA GLY A 151 -7.02 24.63 12.88
C GLY A 151 -8.56 24.63 12.97
N SER A 152 -9.38 24.73 11.92
CA SER A 152 -9.33 24.24 10.53
C SER A 152 -9.42 22.71 10.33
N ASN A 153 -10.52 22.28 9.69
CA ASN A 153 -10.75 20.96 9.10
C ASN A 153 -10.77 21.02 7.55
N SER A 154 -10.23 22.10 6.96
CA SER A 154 -10.34 22.36 5.51
C SER A 154 -8.97 22.60 4.91
N CYS A 155 -8.64 21.86 3.85
CA CYS A 155 -7.44 22.09 3.04
C CYS A 155 -7.32 23.52 2.48
N ALA A 156 -8.44 24.25 2.36
CA ALA A 156 -8.46 25.62 1.85
C ALA A 156 -7.87 26.65 2.83
N ASP A 157 -7.86 26.37 4.15
CA ASP A 157 -7.34 27.30 5.17
C ASP A 157 -5.81 27.19 5.36
N TYR A 158 -5.18 26.20 4.72
CA TYR A 158 -3.73 25.99 4.71
C TYR A 158 -3.11 26.71 3.51
N THR A 159 -1.85 27.10 3.62
CA THR A 159 -1.09 27.84 2.60
C THR A 159 -0.20 26.93 1.77
N GLU A 160 0.30 25.84 2.37
CA GLU A 160 1.10 24.80 1.72
C GLU A 160 0.39 24.19 0.51
N SER A 161 1.06 24.18 -0.65
CA SER A 161 0.47 23.74 -1.93
C SER A 161 0.08 22.26 -1.92
N ASN A 162 0.84 21.42 -1.21
CA ASN A 162 0.57 20.00 -1.01
C ASN A 162 -0.68 19.73 -0.15
N LEU A 163 -1.04 20.65 0.76
CA LEU A 163 -2.28 20.57 1.53
C LEU A 163 -3.46 21.11 0.73
N LYS A 164 -3.27 22.23 0.01
CA LYS A 164 -4.29 22.77 -0.90
C LYS A 164 -4.67 21.79 -2.00
N SER A 165 -3.73 20.97 -2.51
CA SER A 165 -4.03 19.97 -3.54
C SER A 165 -4.89 18.80 -3.05
N GLN A 166 -5.27 18.76 -1.78
CA GLN A 166 -6.28 17.82 -1.26
C GLN A 166 -7.73 18.33 -1.45
N CYS A 167 -7.88 19.63 -1.72
CA CYS A 167 -9.15 20.26 -2.07
C CYS A 167 -9.44 20.11 -3.56
N ASP A 168 -10.72 19.96 -3.91
CA ASP A 168 -11.19 20.17 -5.27
C ASP A 168 -11.31 21.67 -5.62
N GLU A 169 -11.77 21.95 -6.85
CA GLU A 169 -11.99 23.31 -7.37
C GLU A 169 -13.03 24.12 -6.57
N THR A 170 -13.86 23.47 -5.75
CA THR A 170 -14.85 24.11 -4.86
C THR A 170 -14.29 24.44 -3.47
N GLY A 171 -13.05 24.03 -3.19
CA GLY A 171 -12.46 24.10 -1.85
C GLY A 171 -12.94 22.99 -0.90
N THR A 172 -13.57 21.94 -1.44
CA THR A 172 -14.01 20.78 -0.65
C THR A 172 -12.89 19.75 -0.60
N ASP A 173 -12.53 19.29 0.60
CA ASP A 173 -11.65 18.14 0.77
C ASP A 173 -12.31 16.86 0.25
N GLN A 174 -11.82 16.35 -0.89
CA GLN A 174 -12.24 15.05 -1.44
C GLN A 174 -11.41 13.89 -0.91
N SER A 175 -10.23 14.17 -0.36
CA SER A 175 -9.27 13.17 0.13
C SER A 175 -9.62 12.61 1.52
N LYS A 176 -10.44 13.33 2.30
CA LYS A 176 -10.67 13.14 3.75
C LYS A 176 -9.49 13.59 4.63
N ALA A 177 -8.46 14.22 4.05
CA ALA A 177 -7.42 14.90 4.80
C ALA A 177 -8.01 16.14 5.48
N PHE A 178 -7.67 16.32 6.76
CA PHE A 178 -8.25 17.29 7.70
C PHE A 178 -9.65 16.98 8.19
N LYS A 179 -10.26 15.86 7.79
CA LYS A 179 -11.48 15.39 8.45
C LYS A 179 -11.17 15.03 9.91
N LEU A 180 -11.86 15.71 10.84
CA LEU A 180 -11.89 15.33 12.25
C LEU A 180 -12.67 14.02 12.39
N LEU A 181 -11.96 12.92 12.64
CA LEU A 181 -12.53 11.57 12.67
C LEU A 181 -12.73 11.05 14.10
N ALA A 182 -11.86 11.43 15.03
CA ALA A 182 -12.09 11.31 16.46
C ALA A 182 -11.29 12.39 17.19
N LYS A 183 -11.95 13.23 17.99
CA LYS A 183 -11.30 14.29 18.78
C LYS A 183 -10.27 13.73 19.76
N ASP A 184 -10.61 12.59 20.35
CA ASP A 184 -9.79 11.85 21.29
C ASP A 184 -9.51 10.46 20.70
N ILE A 185 -8.36 10.31 20.03
CA ILE A 185 -7.88 9.00 19.56
C ILE A 185 -7.48 8.17 20.78
N ASP A 186 -7.91 6.91 20.86
CA ASP A 186 -7.55 6.01 21.97
C ASP A 186 -6.07 5.61 21.86
N VAL A 187 -5.23 6.30 22.64
CA VAL A 187 -3.79 6.04 22.77
C VAL A 187 -3.44 4.99 23.84
N THR A 188 -4.43 4.28 24.40
CA THR A 188 -4.20 3.29 25.46
C THR A 188 -3.30 2.16 24.98
N GLY A 189 -2.19 1.96 25.69
CA GLY A 189 -1.19 0.93 25.36
C GLY A 189 -0.30 1.25 24.15
N MET A 190 -0.41 2.43 23.54
CA MET A 190 0.55 2.87 22.52
C MET A 190 1.88 3.29 23.14
N THR A 191 2.97 3.11 22.39
CA THR A 191 4.26 3.75 22.73
C THR A 191 4.27 5.18 22.22
N ALA A 192 4.80 6.11 23.01
CA ALA A 192 4.89 7.54 22.70
C ALA A 192 6.34 8.04 22.71
N GLU A 193 6.66 9.02 21.86
CA GLU A 193 7.90 9.82 21.91
C GLU A 193 7.55 11.32 21.84
N GLY A 194 8.40 12.17 22.41
CA GLY A 194 8.17 13.62 22.54
C GLY A 194 7.59 14.06 23.88
N ALA A 195 6.91 15.20 23.89
CA ALA A 195 6.54 15.91 25.11
C ALA A 195 5.45 15.20 25.93
N LYS A 196 5.67 15.03 27.25
CA LYS A 196 4.66 14.43 28.14
C LYS A 196 3.35 15.24 28.20
N ASN A 197 3.47 16.57 28.14
CA ASN A 197 2.38 17.54 28.19
C ASN A 197 2.23 18.27 26.85
N ALA A 198 2.29 17.54 25.74
CA ALA A 198 2.16 18.08 24.39
C ALA A 198 0.82 18.80 24.17
N LYS A 199 0.87 19.94 23.46
CA LYS A 199 -0.31 20.63 22.91
C LYS A 199 -0.85 19.94 21.66
N VAL A 200 0.02 19.25 20.93
CA VAL A 200 -0.31 18.52 19.70
C VAL A 200 0.05 17.05 19.88
N THR A 201 -0.97 16.20 19.83
CA THR A 201 -0.78 14.75 19.77
C THR A 201 -0.91 14.28 18.33
N ILE A 202 0.12 13.60 17.84
CA ILE A 202 0.13 12.92 16.54
C ILE A 202 0.02 11.42 16.80
N VAL A 203 -0.89 10.73 16.10
CA VAL A 203 -0.95 9.27 16.07
C VAL A 203 -0.66 8.81 14.65
N GLU A 204 0.44 8.08 14.47
CA GLU A 204 0.86 7.50 13.21
C GLU A 204 0.42 6.02 13.13
N PHE A 205 -0.37 5.67 12.12
CA PHE A 205 -0.63 4.30 11.69
C PHE A 205 0.31 3.97 10.53
N SER A 206 1.20 3.01 10.75
CA SER A 206 2.36 2.82 9.87
C SER A 206 2.80 1.36 9.78
N ASP A 207 3.65 1.12 8.80
CA ASP A 207 4.02 -0.19 8.30
C ASP A 207 5.52 -0.17 7.97
N PHE A 208 6.27 -1.07 8.61
CA PHE A 208 7.72 -1.13 8.49
C PHE A 208 8.22 -1.55 7.11
N GLU A 209 7.41 -2.19 6.26
CA GLU A 209 7.77 -2.56 4.88
C GLU A 209 7.32 -1.50 3.86
N CYS A 210 6.48 -0.54 4.29
CA CYS A 210 5.86 0.40 3.37
C CYS A 210 6.84 1.52 2.94
N PRO A 211 7.14 1.68 1.63
CA PRO A 211 8.08 2.69 1.16
C PRO A 211 7.61 4.14 1.37
N PHE A 212 6.30 4.36 1.58
CA PHE A 212 5.79 5.67 1.98
C PHE A 212 6.06 5.96 3.46
N CYS A 213 6.00 4.95 4.33
CA CYS A 213 6.32 5.10 5.75
C CYS A 213 7.81 5.40 5.94
N VAL A 214 8.66 4.69 5.21
CA VAL A 214 10.11 4.94 5.13
C VAL A 214 10.41 6.39 4.71
N ARG A 215 9.64 6.96 3.77
CA ARG A 215 9.78 8.39 3.38
C ARG A 215 9.22 9.38 4.40
N ALA A 216 8.26 8.98 5.23
CA ALA A 216 7.70 9.84 6.28
C ALA A 216 8.52 9.84 7.58
N TYR A 217 9.22 8.75 7.88
CA TYR A 217 10.13 8.62 9.03
C TYR A 217 11.05 9.85 9.27
N PRO A 218 11.82 10.38 8.28
CA PRO A 218 12.63 11.58 8.49
C PRO A 218 11.80 12.83 8.83
N THR A 219 10.59 12.98 8.26
CA THR A 219 9.66 14.06 8.61
C THR A 219 9.23 13.96 10.07
N VAL A 220 8.87 12.77 10.55
CA VAL A 220 8.47 12.52 11.95
C VAL A 220 9.63 12.80 12.91
N LYS A 221 10.86 12.39 12.57
CA LYS A 221 12.08 12.73 13.32
C LYS A 221 12.32 14.24 13.38
N GLN A 222 12.10 14.96 12.29
CA GLN A 222 12.22 16.43 12.26
C GLN A 222 11.17 17.11 13.15
N ILE A 223 9.90 16.65 13.11
CA ILE A 223 8.83 17.13 13.99
C ILE A 223 9.20 16.96 15.47
N LEU A 224 9.63 15.77 15.88
CA LEU A 224 10.06 15.50 17.26
C LEU A 224 11.29 16.34 17.67
N SER A 225 12.14 16.73 16.72
CA SER A 225 13.33 17.56 16.98
C SER A 225 13.03 19.06 17.08
N GLU A 226 12.09 19.58 16.29
CA GLU A 226 11.72 21.00 16.28
C GLU A 226 10.65 21.35 17.34
N TYR A 227 9.68 20.47 17.58
CA TYR A 227 8.56 20.71 18.51
C TYR A 227 8.70 19.94 19.84
N LYS A 228 9.93 19.78 20.35
CA LYS A 228 10.29 18.99 21.54
C LYS A 228 9.43 19.17 22.78
N ASN A 229 8.83 20.35 22.96
CA ASN A 229 8.00 20.70 24.12
C ASN A 229 6.49 20.66 23.83
N ASP A 230 6.09 20.67 22.56
CA ASP A 230 4.73 20.93 22.12
C ASP A 230 4.09 19.73 21.41
N VAL A 231 4.87 18.82 20.83
CA VAL A 231 4.40 17.63 20.10
C VAL A 231 4.74 16.33 20.86
N ARG A 232 3.80 15.39 20.80
CA ARG A 232 4.01 13.97 21.13
C ARG A 232 3.50 13.10 19.97
N VAL A 233 4.33 12.16 19.54
CA VAL A 233 3.98 11.18 18.51
C VAL A 233 3.71 9.83 19.19
N PHE A 234 2.62 9.17 18.81
CA PHE A 234 2.37 7.76 19.11
C PHE A 234 2.41 6.94 17.83
N TYR A 235 2.89 5.71 17.93
CA TYR A 235 2.90 4.76 16.82
C TYR A 235 1.86 3.65 17.02
N LYS A 236 1.13 3.31 15.96
CA LYS A 236 0.25 2.14 15.85
C LYS A 236 0.60 1.29 14.64
N GLN A 237 0.45 -0.02 14.83
CA GLN A 237 0.69 -1.00 13.77
C GLN A 237 -0.45 -0.95 12.74
N PHE A 238 -0.10 -0.86 11.46
CA PHE A 238 -1.05 -1.02 10.36
C PHE A 238 -0.42 -1.78 9.18
N PRO A 239 0.11 -3.00 9.37
CA PRO A 239 0.71 -3.77 8.29
C PRO A 239 -0.30 -4.09 7.18
N LEU A 240 0.01 -3.69 5.95
CA LEU A 240 -0.79 -3.94 4.75
C LEU A 240 -0.45 -5.34 4.18
N THR A 241 -0.77 -6.37 4.95
CA THR A 241 -0.35 -7.78 4.73
C THR A 241 -0.73 -8.38 3.37
N GLN A 242 -1.63 -7.74 2.62
CA GLN A 242 -2.00 -8.11 1.25
C GLN A 242 -0.91 -7.78 0.21
N ILE A 243 -0.06 -6.80 0.50
CA ILE A 243 1.00 -6.30 -0.40
C ILE A 243 2.39 -6.26 0.26
N HIS A 244 2.45 -6.29 1.60
CA HIS A 244 3.67 -6.27 2.40
C HIS A 244 3.76 -7.56 3.25
N PRO A 245 4.43 -8.63 2.75
CA PRO A 245 4.39 -9.96 3.36
C PRO A 245 5.22 -10.09 4.66
N GLN A 246 6.17 -9.20 4.94
CA GLN A 246 6.98 -9.19 6.17
C GLN A 246 6.45 -8.19 7.22
N ALA A 247 5.63 -7.22 6.81
CA ALA A 247 5.10 -6.15 7.66
C ALA A 247 4.49 -6.63 8.99
N GLU A 248 3.70 -7.72 9.00
CA GLU A 248 3.12 -8.26 10.24
C GLU A 248 4.22 -8.73 11.21
N LYS A 249 5.24 -9.45 10.72
CA LYS A 249 6.33 -9.93 11.58
C LYS A 249 7.26 -8.80 12.03
N ALA A 250 7.46 -7.76 11.22
CA ALA A 250 8.16 -6.55 11.63
C ALA A 250 7.38 -5.77 12.72
N ALA A 251 6.05 -5.67 12.58
CA ALA A 251 5.15 -5.09 13.57
C ALA A 251 5.20 -5.86 14.90
N GLU A 252 5.03 -7.18 14.88
CA GLU A 252 5.16 -8.04 16.07
C GLU A 252 6.53 -7.89 16.74
N ALA A 253 7.61 -7.88 15.95
CA ALA A 253 8.97 -7.73 16.46
C ALA A 253 9.18 -6.38 17.18
N SER A 254 8.60 -5.29 16.67
CA SER A 254 8.64 -3.99 17.35
C SER A 254 7.96 -4.02 18.72
N LEU A 255 6.85 -4.76 18.85
CA LEU A 255 6.17 -4.98 20.13
C LEU A 255 7.00 -5.87 21.07
N CYS A 256 7.69 -6.90 20.55
CA CYS A 256 8.64 -7.72 21.32
C CYS A 256 9.88 -6.94 21.81
N ALA A 257 10.26 -5.85 21.12
CA ALA A 257 11.25 -4.89 21.59
C ALA A 257 10.66 -3.89 22.61
N GLY A 258 9.40 -3.48 22.41
CA GLY A 258 8.63 -2.63 23.34
C GLY A 258 8.43 -3.24 24.72
N ASP A 259 8.15 -4.55 24.80
CA ASP A 259 8.12 -5.34 26.04
C ASP A 259 9.43 -5.27 26.86
N GLN A 260 10.53 -4.88 26.21
CA GLN A 260 11.86 -4.72 26.79
C GLN A 260 12.31 -3.25 26.86
N GLY A 261 11.36 -2.32 26.67
CA GLY A 261 11.58 -0.87 26.77
C GLY A 261 12.31 -0.23 25.59
N LYS A 262 12.48 -0.93 24.46
CA LYS A 262 13.25 -0.44 23.29
C LYS A 262 12.43 -0.33 22.00
N PHE A 263 11.17 0.07 22.11
CA PHE A 263 10.29 0.22 20.95
C PHE A 263 10.83 1.27 19.96
N TRP A 264 11.26 2.43 20.43
CA TRP A 264 11.69 3.53 19.55
C TRP A 264 13.07 3.31 18.96
N GLU A 265 14.01 2.72 19.70
CA GLU A 265 15.30 2.31 19.14
C GLU A 265 15.15 1.19 18.10
N TRP A 266 14.15 0.31 18.28
CA TRP A 266 13.76 -0.67 17.26
C TRP A 266 13.16 0.02 16.03
N HIS A 267 12.11 0.81 16.22
CA HIS A 267 11.42 1.56 15.18
C HIS A 267 12.40 2.34 14.28
N ASN A 268 13.27 3.14 14.91
CA ASN A 268 14.25 3.97 14.24
C ASN A 268 15.24 3.12 13.45
N LYS A 269 15.75 2.01 14.03
CA LYS A 269 16.67 1.10 13.35
C LYS A 269 16.04 0.43 12.12
N ILE A 270 14.78 -0.01 12.21
CA ILE A 270 14.11 -0.66 11.07
C ILE A 270 13.89 0.33 9.92
N PHE A 271 13.36 1.52 10.17
CA PHE A 271 13.17 2.52 9.11
C PHE A 271 14.50 3.03 8.54
N GLU A 272 15.57 3.13 9.34
CA GLU A 272 16.91 3.47 8.84
C GLU A 272 17.51 2.39 7.93
N LEU A 273 17.25 1.10 8.21
CA LEU A 273 17.70 -0.01 7.39
C LEU A 273 16.88 -0.15 6.09
N GLU A 274 15.56 0.02 6.17
CA GLU A 274 14.68 0.04 4.99
C GLU A 274 15.02 1.20 4.05
N ALA A 275 15.28 2.40 4.58
CA ALA A 275 15.76 3.55 3.80
C ALA A 275 17.10 3.27 3.09
N GLN A 276 18.00 2.51 3.72
CA GLN A 276 19.26 2.08 3.11
C GLN A 276 19.06 0.99 2.04
N GLY A 277 18.12 0.07 2.26
CA GLY A 277 17.77 -0.98 1.30
C GLY A 277 17.09 -0.44 0.04
N GLN A 278 16.31 0.65 0.17
CA GLN A 278 15.66 1.34 -0.95
C GLN A 278 16.59 2.29 -1.74
N ALA A 279 17.83 2.48 -1.27
CA ALA A 279 18.83 3.32 -1.92
C ALA A 279 19.85 2.53 -2.79
N GLN A 280 19.61 1.23 -2.98
CA GLN A 280 20.48 0.28 -3.72
C GLN A 280 19.76 -0.26 -4.96
#